data_AF-A0A100JQV4-F1
#
_entry.id   AF-A0A100JQV4-F1
#
_cell.length_a   1.000
_cell.length_b   1.000
_cell.length_c   1.000
_cell.angle_alpha   90.00
_cell.angle_beta   90.00
_cell.angle_gamma   90.00
#
_symmetry.space_group_name_H-M   'P 1'
#
loop_
_entity.id
_entity.type
_entity.pdbx_description
1 polymer ?
#
loop_
_entity_poly.entity_id
_entity_poly.type
_entity_poly.pdbx_seq_one_letter_code
_entity_poly.pdbx_strand_id
1 'polypeptide(L)' 'MPTDLHCRGSVRSAADLNDRIRALMLGAGGYLRPHERAEYEQLVTAWALADAAERRPVLATAA' A
#
# COMPACT_ATOMS: atom_id res chain seq x y z
N MET A 1 18.11 17.42 2.91
CA MET A 1 16.93 17.68 2.06
C MET A 1 15.98 16.50 2.23
N PRO A 2 14.69 16.67 2.57
CA PRO A 2 13.77 15.54 2.59
C PRO A 2 13.38 15.22 1.15
N THR A 3 13.56 13.98 0.73
CA THR A 3 13.32 13.51 -0.63
C THR A 3 11.82 13.45 -0.93
N ASP A 4 11.36 14.39 -1.75
CA ASP A 4 10.18 14.25 -2.60
C ASP A 4 10.35 13.03 -3.51
N LEU A 5 9.77 11.88 -3.13
CA LEU A 5 9.66 10.71 -4.01
C LEU A 5 8.29 10.03 -3.96
N HIS A 6 7.26 10.73 -3.46
CA HIS A 6 5.90 10.27 -3.65
C HIS A 6 5.35 10.83 -4.96
N CYS A 7 5.71 10.15 -6.06
CA CYS A 7 4.95 10.19 -7.30
C CYS A 7 3.45 10.11 -6.94
N ARG A 8 2.79 11.28 -7.03
CA ARG A 8 1.34 11.45 -6.91
C ARG A 8 0.72 11.18 -8.28
N GLY A 9 0.94 9.99 -8.82
CA GLY A 9 0.56 9.70 -10.19
C GLY A 9 0.36 8.21 -10.41
N SER A 10 -0.87 7.86 -10.75
CA SER A 10 -1.36 6.51 -11.05
C SER A 10 -1.42 5.56 -9.86
N VAL A 11 -2.61 4.98 -9.69
CA VAL A 11 -2.97 3.82 -8.83
C VAL A 11 -1.74 3.18 -8.19
N ARG A 12 -1.53 3.42 -6.89
CA ARG A 12 -0.39 2.80 -6.19
C ARG A 12 -0.57 1.30 -6.28
N SER A 13 0.37 0.62 -6.91
CA SER A 13 0.32 -0.82 -7.08
C SER A 13 0.30 -1.51 -5.72
N ALA A 14 -0.13 -2.77 -5.68
CA ALA A 14 -0.02 -3.59 -4.49
C ALA A 14 1.44 -3.67 -4.02
N ALA A 15 2.41 -3.67 -4.94
CA ALA A 15 3.82 -3.64 -4.60
C ALA A 15 4.22 -2.34 -3.86
N ASP A 16 3.83 -1.18 -4.38
CA ASP A 16 4.16 0.12 -3.78
C ASP A 16 3.54 0.29 -2.38
N LEU A 17 2.29 -0.17 -2.22
CA LEU A 17 1.59 -0.11 -0.94
C LEU A 17 2.25 -1.04 0.09
N ASN A 18 2.67 -2.22 -0.33
CA ASN A 18 3.37 -3.17 0.53
C ASN A 18 4.74 -2.62 1.00
N ASP A 19 5.50 -1.96 0.13
CA ASP A 19 6.77 -1.34 0.53
C ASP A 19 6.58 -0.20 1.52
N ARG A 20 5.49 0.57 1.38
CA ARG A 20 5.16 1.61 2.37
C ARG A 20 4.75 1.02 3.72
N ILE A 21 4.00 -0.09 3.73
CA ILE A 21 3.67 -0.83 4.96
C ILE A 21 4.96 -1.32 5.65
N ARG A 22 5.92 -1.86 4.89
CA ARG A 22 7.21 -2.29 5.43
C ARG A 22 8.02 -1.13 6.01
N ALA A 23 8.08 0.00 5.30
CA ALA A 23 8.78 1.18 5.77
C ALA A 23 8.19 1.71 7.10
N LEU A 24 6.86 1.72 7.21
CA LEU A 24 6.16 2.10 8.44
C LEU A 24 6.50 1.16 9.60
N MET A 25 6.46 -0.16 9.37
CA MET A 25 6.80 -1.17 10.38
C MET A 25 8.26 -1.07 10.83
N LEU A 26 9.19 -0.85 9.90
CA LEU A 26 10.62 -0.67 10.19
C LEU A 26 10.86 0.60 11.02
N GLY A 27 10.21 1.71 10.67
CA GLY A 27 10.31 2.98 11.41
C GLY A 27 9.71 2.92 12.81
N ALA A 28 8.68 2.09 13.01
CA ALA A 28 8.00 1.91 14.29
C ALA A 28 8.75 0.99 15.27
N GLY A 29 9.80 0.28 14.84
CA GLY A 29 10.63 -0.54 15.72
C GLY A 29 9.90 -1.69 16.44
N GLY A 30 8.78 -2.16 15.87
CA GLY A 30 7.99 -3.27 16.41
C GLY A 30 6.70 -2.89 17.14
N TYR A 31 6.43 -1.60 17.37
CA TYR A 31 5.15 -1.15 17.93
C TYR A 31 4.63 0.12 17.25
N LEU A 32 3.47 0.03 16.60
CA LEU A 32 2.81 1.17 15.97
C LEU A 32 2.13 2.05 17.03
N ARG A 33 2.48 3.34 17.05
CA ARG A 33 1.74 4.36 17.80
C ARG A 33 0.33 4.53 17.23
N PRO A 34 -0.62 5.12 17.97
CA PRO A 34 -2.01 5.24 17.53
C PRO A 34 -2.18 5.87 16.13
N HIS A 35 -1.37 6.87 15.79
CA HIS A 35 -1.39 7.50 14.46
C HIS A 35 -0.78 6.61 13.37
N GLU A 36 0.32 5.91 13.67
CA GLU A 36 0.95 4.93 12.76
C GLU A 36 0.03 3.73 12.52
N ARG A 37 -0.75 3.32 13.54
CA ARG A 37 -1.77 2.28 13.41
C ARG A 37 -2.87 2.70 12.43
N ALA A 38 -3.37 3.92 12.54
CA ALA A 38 -4.37 4.43 11.61
C ALA A 38 -3.83 4.53 10.17
N GLU A 39 -2.56 4.90 9.98
CA GLU A 39 -1.91 4.88 8.66
C GLU A 39 -1.73 3.44 8.15
N TYR A 40 -1.31 2.51 9.00
CA TYR A 40 -1.17 1.09 8.66
C TYR A 40 -2.48 0.47 8.18
N GLU A 41 -3.58 0.71 8.89
CA GLU A 41 -4.91 0.19 8.52
C GLU A 41 -5.39 0.71 7.16
N GLN A 42 -5.14 2.00 6.87
CA GLN A 42 -5.43 2.59 5.56
C GLN A 42 -4.57 1.97 4.45
N LEU A 43 -3.27 1.79 4.71
CA LEU A 43 -2.35 1.19 3.74
C LEU A 43 -2.70 -0.27 3.46
N VAL A 44 -3.03 -1.07 4.49
CA VAL A 44 -3.45 -2.47 4.33
C VAL A 44 -4.75 -2.58 3.54
N THR A 45 -5.71 -1.70 3.82
CA THR A 45 -6.99 -1.66 3.08
C THR A 45 -6.75 -1.33 1.62
N ALA A 46 -5.96 -0.28 1.33
CA ALA A 46 -5.61 0.09 -0.03
C ALA A 46 -4.84 -1.05 -0.74
N TRP A 47 -3.91 -1.69 -0.04
CA TRP A 47 -3.13 -2.81 -0.57
C TRP A 47 -4.02 -3.97 -0.97
N ALA A 48 -4.97 -4.36 -0.11
CA ALA A 48 -5.90 -5.45 -0.39
C ALA A 48 -6.75 -5.16 -1.64
N LEU A 49 -7.19 -3.91 -1.81
CA LEU A 49 -7.94 -3.50 -3.00
C LEU A 49 -7.07 -3.53 -4.27
N ALA A 50 -5.83 -3.06 -4.20
CA ALA A 50 -4.88 -3.09 -5.31
C ALA A 50 -4.49 -4.52 -5.68
N ASP A 51 -4.15 -5.36 -4.70
CA ASP A 51 -3.79 -6.77 -4.88
C ASP A 51 -4.97 -7.55 -5.47
N ALA A 52 -6.21 -7.29 -5.03
CA ALA A 52 -7.40 -7.90 -5.63
C ALA A 52 -7.65 -7.43 -7.08
N ALA A 53 -7.41 -6.15 -7.38
CA ALA A 53 -7.54 -5.62 -8.73
C ALA A 53 -6.47 -6.19 -9.68
N GLU A 54 -5.24 -6.33 -9.20
CA GLU A 54 -4.09 -6.88 -9.95
C GLU A 54 -4.18 -8.40 -10.14
N ARG A 55 -4.67 -9.13 -9.13
CA ARG A 55 -4.85 -10.58 -9.21
C ARG A 55 -6.01 -11.01 -10.11
N ARG A 56 -6.95 -10.11 -10.41
CA ARG A 56 -8.12 -10.46 -11.22
C ARG A 56 -7.66 -10.88 -12.62
N PRO A 57 -7.81 -12.15 -13.01
CA PRO A 57 -7.42 -12.59 -14.34
C PRO A 57 -8.30 -11.90 -15.38
N VAL A 58 -7.69 -11.46 -16.49
CA VAL A 58 -8.32 -10.85 -17.68
C VAL A 58 -9.44 -11.71 -18.33
N LEU A 59 -9.69 -12.92 -17.82
CA LEU A 59 -10.65 -13.88 -18.39
C LEU A 59 -12.14 -13.55 -18.14
N ALA A 60 -12.46 -12.49 -17.38
CA ALA A 60 -13.86 -12.07 -17.16
C ALA A 60 -14.41 -11.14 -18.27
N THR A 61 -13.76 -11.05 -19.44
CA THR A 61 -14.18 -10.20 -20.57
C THR A 61 -14.35 -11.00 -21.86
N ALA A 62 -14.93 -12.19 -21.77
CA ALA A 62 -15.37 -12.94 -22.94
C ALA A 62 -16.59 -13.82 -22.59
N ALA A 63 -17.79 -13.24 -22.67
CA ALA A 63 -19.05 -13.96 -22.85
C ALA A 63 -20.02 -13.04 -23.58
#